data_AF-A0A3D5P8L3-F1
#
_entry.id   AF-A0A3D5P8L3-F1
#
_cell.length_a   1.000
_cell.length_b   1.000
_cell.length_c   1.000
_cell.angle_alpha   90.00
_cell.angle_beta   90.00
_cell.angle_gamma   90.00
#
_symmetry.space_group_name_H-M   'P 1'
#
loop_
_entity.id
_entity.type
_entity.pdbx_description
1 polymer ?
#
loop_
_entity_poly.entity_id
_entity_poly.type
_entity_poly.pdbx_seq_one_letter_code
_entity_poly.pdbx_strand_id
1 'polypeptide(L)'
;IGETAEIGDNCTLYQGVTLGGTGKDHGKRHPTLGNNVLVGAGAKILGPFHVGDNARIAAGAVVLNEVPANATAVGVPARIVRLNGVRPKDLDQIHIGDPVSQTLCRMDYQISCLQKQAKALQESGKADDAERRSRNCTKK
;
A
#
# COMPACT_ATOMS: atom_id res chain seq x y z
N ILE A 1 -18.25 -13.56 -12.94
CA ILE A 1 -18.64 -13.88 -11.55
C ILE A 1 -18.22 -15.33 -11.30
N GLY A 2 -17.63 -15.63 -10.15
CA GLY A 2 -17.12 -16.95 -9.85
C GLY A 2 -18.14 -17.91 -9.25
N GLU A 3 -17.81 -19.20 -9.24
CA GLU A 3 -18.70 -20.33 -8.89
C GLU A 3 -19.34 -20.23 -7.50
N THR A 4 -18.58 -19.83 -6.48
CA THR A 4 -19.01 -19.77 -5.08
C THR A 4 -19.24 -18.33 -4.61
N ALA A 5 -19.44 -17.40 -5.55
CA ALA A 5 -19.68 -16.00 -5.23
C ALA A 5 -21.13 -15.83 -4.76
N GLU A 6 -21.30 -15.11 -3.66
CA GLU A 6 -22.62 -14.77 -3.13
C GLU A 6 -22.83 -13.27 -3.29
N ILE A 7 -24.02 -12.88 -3.77
CA ILE A 7 -24.38 -11.47 -3.97
C ILE A 7 -25.71 -11.23 -3.25
N GLY A 8 -25.71 -10.30 -2.29
CA GLY A 8 -26.92 -9.87 -1.59
C GLY A 8 -27.83 -9.00 -2.44
N ASP A 9 -28.91 -8.52 -1.81
CA ASP A 9 -29.97 -7.78 -2.48
C ASP A 9 -29.54 -6.36 -2.86
N ASN A 10 -30.10 -5.84 -3.96
CA ASN A 10 -29.89 -4.47 -4.44
C ASN A 10 -28.42 -4.09 -4.70
N CYS A 11 -27.58 -5.07 -5.06
CA CYS A 11 -26.21 -4.80 -5.46
C CYS A 11 -26.13 -4.16 -6.85
N THR A 12 -25.29 -3.13 -7.01
CA THR A 12 -25.02 -2.51 -8.31
C THR A 12 -23.59 -2.85 -8.74
N LEU A 13 -23.46 -3.62 -9.82
CA LEU A 13 -22.16 -3.99 -10.41
C LEU A 13 -22.00 -3.33 -11.77
N TYR A 14 -20.92 -2.56 -11.94
CA TYR A 14 -20.57 -1.95 -13.22
C TYR A 14 -19.75 -2.91 -14.11
N GLN A 15 -19.48 -2.48 -15.34
CA GLN A 15 -18.75 -3.28 -16.33
C GLN A 15 -17.33 -3.63 -15.87
N GLY A 16 -16.84 -4.82 -16.27
CA GLY A 16 -15.48 -5.26 -15.99
C GLY A 16 -15.21 -5.64 -14.53
N VAL A 17 -16.25 -5.75 -13.70
CA VAL A 17 -16.10 -6.24 -12.32
C VAL A 17 -15.73 -7.72 -12.31
N THR A 18 -14.73 -8.06 -11.49
CA THR A 18 -14.27 -9.45 -11.30
C THR A 18 -14.53 -9.89 -9.87
N LEU A 19 -15.39 -10.89 -9.70
CA LEU A 19 -15.54 -11.63 -8.44
C LEU A 19 -14.81 -12.96 -8.62
N GLY A 20 -13.56 -13.01 -8.21
CA GLY A 20 -12.64 -14.10 -8.50
C GLY A 20 -12.09 -14.75 -7.23
N GLY A 21 -11.53 -15.94 -7.38
CA GLY A 21 -10.79 -16.61 -6.31
C GLY A 21 -9.29 -16.53 -6.48
N THR A 22 -8.57 -16.71 -5.38
CA THR A 22 -7.10 -16.71 -5.32
C THR A 22 -6.48 -18.07 -5.68
N GLY A 23 -7.31 -19.09 -5.94
CA GLY A 23 -6.90 -20.40 -6.44
C GLY A 23 -6.24 -21.33 -5.40
N LYS A 24 -6.06 -20.87 -4.15
CA LYS A 24 -5.41 -21.65 -3.08
C LYS A 24 -6.39 -22.40 -2.16
N ASP A 25 -7.65 -21.99 -2.16
CA ASP A 25 -8.65 -22.50 -1.23
C ASP A 25 -9.57 -23.53 -1.91
N HIS A 26 -9.68 -24.73 -1.31
CA HIS A 26 -10.63 -25.76 -1.71
C HIS A 26 -11.96 -25.53 -0.96
N GLY A 27 -12.93 -24.88 -1.61
CA GLY A 27 -14.25 -24.58 -1.03
C GLY A 27 -14.78 -23.21 -1.45
N LYS A 28 -15.23 -22.42 -0.47
CA LYS A 28 -15.59 -21.01 -0.68
C LYS A 28 -14.31 -20.25 -1.04
N ARG A 29 -14.19 -19.91 -2.32
CA ARG A 29 -13.00 -19.29 -2.92
C ARG A 29 -13.32 -17.94 -3.55
N HIS A 30 -14.59 -17.57 -3.60
CA HIS A 30 -15.08 -16.34 -4.20
C HIS A 30 -15.73 -15.45 -3.13
N PRO A 31 -15.82 -14.14 -3.37
CA PRO A 31 -16.29 -13.20 -2.37
C PRO A 31 -17.80 -13.29 -2.12
N THR A 32 -18.20 -12.80 -0.94
CA THR A 32 -19.61 -12.58 -0.56
C THR A 32 -19.87 -11.08 -0.47
N LEU A 33 -20.82 -10.59 -1.26
CA LEU A 33 -21.34 -9.23 -1.16
C LEU A 33 -22.60 -9.22 -0.30
N GLY A 34 -22.66 -8.30 0.66
CA GLY A 34 -23.86 -7.98 1.42
C GLY A 34 -24.89 -7.21 0.58
N ASN A 35 -25.83 -6.55 1.24
CA ASN A 35 -26.93 -5.82 0.62
C ASN A 35 -26.56 -4.38 0.27
N ASN A 36 -27.17 -3.82 -0.77
CA ASN A 36 -26.96 -2.44 -1.25
C ASN A 36 -25.48 -2.11 -1.55
N VAL A 37 -24.69 -3.11 -1.96
CA VAL A 37 -23.27 -2.90 -2.28
C VAL A 37 -23.13 -2.29 -3.68
N LEU A 38 -22.29 -1.26 -3.81
CA LEU A 38 -21.94 -0.66 -5.10
C LEU A 38 -20.52 -1.05 -5.48
N VAL A 39 -20.36 -1.69 -6.64
CA VAL A 39 -19.06 -2.13 -7.16
C VAL A 39 -18.74 -1.41 -8.46
N GLY A 40 -17.80 -0.46 -8.39
CA GLY A 40 -17.35 0.38 -9.50
C GLY A 40 -16.73 -0.40 -10.67
N ALA A 41 -16.70 0.23 -11.84
CA ALA A 41 -16.23 -0.40 -13.07
C ALA A 41 -14.78 -0.90 -12.96
N GLY A 42 -14.50 -2.10 -13.47
CA GLY A 42 -13.15 -2.68 -13.46
C GLY A 42 -12.63 -3.10 -12.09
N ALA A 43 -13.43 -3.03 -11.02
CA ALA A 43 -13.02 -3.48 -9.69
C ALA A 43 -12.81 -5.00 -9.66
N LYS A 44 -11.80 -5.44 -8.91
CA LYS A 44 -11.47 -6.86 -8.75
C LYS A 44 -11.52 -7.22 -7.27
N ILE A 45 -12.38 -8.16 -6.91
CA ILE A 45 -12.50 -8.69 -5.57
C ILE A 45 -12.05 -10.14 -5.66
N LEU A 46 -10.91 -10.43 -5.02
CA LEU A 46 -10.21 -11.70 -5.18
C LEU A 46 -10.13 -12.41 -3.84
N GLY A 47 -10.75 -13.58 -3.71
CA GLY A 47 -10.71 -14.41 -2.51
C GLY A 47 -12.05 -14.48 -1.77
N PRO A 48 -12.13 -15.30 -0.72
CA PRO A 48 -13.36 -15.51 0.05
C PRO A 48 -13.65 -14.37 1.04
N PHE A 49 -13.61 -13.13 0.56
CA PHE A 49 -13.81 -11.95 1.40
C PHE A 49 -15.27 -11.54 1.50
N HIS A 50 -15.65 -11.09 2.69
CA HIS A 50 -16.95 -10.48 2.92
C HIS A 50 -16.90 -8.97 2.68
N VAL A 51 -17.85 -8.47 1.89
CA VAL A 51 -18.10 -7.05 1.67
C VAL A 51 -19.42 -6.73 2.37
N GLY A 52 -19.35 -5.97 3.45
CA GLY A 52 -20.51 -5.67 4.29
C GLY A 52 -21.57 -4.81 3.61
N ASP A 53 -22.73 -4.70 4.24
CA ASP A 53 -23.88 -3.97 3.71
C ASP A 53 -23.59 -2.49 3.48
N ASN A 54 -24.16 -1.91 2.41
CA ASN A 54 -23.98 -0.52 1.99
C ASN A 54 -22.51 -0.14 1.72
N ALA A 55 -21.62 -1.12 1.55
CA ALA A 55 -20.24 -0.87 1.18
C ALA A 55 -20.15 -0.39 -0.28
N ARG A 56 -19.12 0.43 -0.55
CA ARG A 56 -18.85 0.98 -1.87
C ARG A 56 -17.42 0.66 -2.29
N ILE A 57 -17.25 -0.01 -3.42
CA ILE A 57 -15.95 -0.31 -4.01
C ILE A 57 -15.74 0.65 -5.18
N ALA A 58 -14.63 1.40 -5.16
CA ALA A 58 -14.31 2.31 -6.25
C ALA A 58 -13.93 1.57 -7.55
N ALA A 59 -14.06 2.29 -8.67
CA ALA A 59 -13.64 1.78 -9.97
C ALA A 59 -12.14 1.43 -9.97
N GLY A 60 -11.79 0.30 -10.59
CA GLY A 60 -10.41 -0.20 -10.68
C GLY A 60 -9.77 -0.63 -9.36
N ALA A 61 -10.50 -0.65 -8.24
CA ALA A 61 -9.95 -1.08 -6.96
C ALA A 61 -9.70 -2.60 -6.94
N VAL A 62 -8.62 -3.03 -6.27
CA VAL A 62 -8.28 -4.46 -6.08
C VAL A 62 -8.42 -4.82 -4.61
N VAL A 63 -9.51 -5.48 -4.27
CA VAL A 63 -9.87 -5.84 -2.90
C VAL A 63 -9.25 -7.19 -2.54
N LEU A 64 -8.36 -7.15 -1.54
CA LEU A 64 -7.63 -8.30 -1.01
C LEU A 64 -7.88 -8.52 0.50
N ASN A 65 -8.83 -7.79 1.08
CA ASN A 65 -9.20 -7.87 2.50
C ASN A 65 -10.71 -7.66 2.64
N GLU A 66 -11.27 -8.06 3.78
CA GLU A 66 -12.68 -7.81 4.10
C GLU A 66 -12.99 -6.31 4.19
N VAL A 67 -14.20 -5.95 3.76
CA VAL A 67 -14.68 -4.56 3.77
C VAL A 67 -15.85 -4.47 4.74
N PRO A 68 -15.77 -3.63 5.80
CA PRO A 68 -16.86 -3.49 6.75
C PRO A 68 -18.08 -2.82 6.12
N ALA A 69 -19.24 -2.99 6.75
CA ALA A 69 -20.47 -2.32 6.35
C ALA A 69 -20.33 -0.79 6.37
N ASN A 70 -21.06 -0.10 5.49
CA ASN A 70 -21.03 1.36 5.29
C ASN A 70 -19.63 1.94 5.00
N ALA A 71 -18.70 1.12 4.50
CA ALA A 71 -17.35 1.55 4.19
C ALA A 71 -17.14 1.81 2.68
N THR A 72 -16.14 2.62 2.35
CA THR A 72 -15.71 2.83 0.95
C THR A 72 -14.28 2.38 0.77
N ALA A 73 -14.03 1.40 -0.11
CA ALA A 73 -12.70 0.89 -0.41
C ALA A 73 -12.20 1.38 -1.78
N VAL A 74 -10.96 1.88 -1.85
CA VAL A 74 -10.36 2.45 -3.08
C VAL A 74 -8.89 2.05 -3.23
N GLY A 75 -8.38 2.05 -4.46
CA GLY A 75 -6.96 1.85 -4.76
C GLY A 75 -6.56 0.40 -5.05
N VAL A 76 -5.28 0.22 -5.39
CA VAL A 76 -4.65 -1.06 -5.72
C VAL A 76 -3.34 -1.14 -4.93
N PRO A 77 -3.26 -1.92 -3.83
CA PRO A 77 -4.34 -2.69 -3.19
C PRO A 77 -5.39 -1.78 -2.51
N ALA A 78 -6.62 -2.28 -2.38
CA ALA A 78 -7.73 -1.49 -1.84
C ALA A 78 -7.53 -1.17 -0.35
N ARG A 79 -7.76 0.10 -0.01
CA ARG A 79 -7.77 0.63 1.36
C ARG A 79 -9.10 1.27 1.66
N ILE A 80 -9.56 1.14 2.90
CA ILE A 80 -10.80 1.74 3.37
C ILE A 80 -10.56 3.25 3.57
N VAL A 81 -11.40 4.12 3.00
CA VAL A 81 -11.25 5.59 3.03
C VAL A 81 -12.40 6.29 3.74
N ARG A 82 -13.57 5.66 3.82
CA ARG A 82 -14.74 6.15 4.56
C ARG A 82 -15.34 5.00 5.35
N LEU A 83 -15.79 5.27 6.57
CA LEU A 83 -16.50 4.33 7.41
C LEU A 83 -17.69 5.09 8.04
N ASN A 84 -18.91 4.63 7.80
CA ASN A 84 -20.16 5.30 8.21
C ASN A 84 -20.32 6.74 7.65
N GLY A 85 -19.84 7.00 6.43
CA GLY A 85 -19.88 8.34 5.81
C GLY A 85 -18.90 9.35 6.41
N VAL A 86 -18.22 9.00 7.50
CA VAL A 86 -17.16 9.77 8.13
C VAL A 86 -15.82 9.33 7.52
N ARG A 87 -14.95 10.28 7.21
CA ARG A 87 -13.55 9.97 6.91
C ARG A 87 -12.92 9.46 8.22
N PRO A 88 -12.39 8.23 8.30
CA PRO A 88 -11.70 7.75 9.50
C PRO A 88 -10.65 8.79 9.87
N LYS A 89 -10.72 9.30 11.11
CA LYS A 89 -9.83 10.38 11.57
C LYS A 89 -8.34 9.97 11.55
N ASP A 90 -8.07 8.66 11.48
CA ASP A 90 -6.74 8.07 11.47
C ASP A 90 -6.22 7.71 10.06
N LEU A 91 -6.82 8.26 9.01
CA LEU A 91 -6.18 8.29 7.69
C LEU A 91 -5.82 9.73 7.40
N ASP A 92 -4.62 10.12 7.84
CA ASP A 92 -3.98 11.38 7.51
C ASP A 92 -4.13 11.68 6.02
N GLN A 93 -5.15 12.47 5.69
CA GLN A 93 -5.52 12.77 4.32
C GLN A 93 -4.62 13.83 3.69
N ILE A 94 -3.62 14.27 4.45
CA ILE A 94 -2.52 15.15 4.05
C ILE A 94 -1.22 14.31 3.90
N HIS A 95 -1.15 13.12 4.52
CA HIS A 95 0.01 12.23 4.51
C HIS A 95 -0.27 10.81 3.98
N ILE A 96 -1.12 10.64 2.96
CA ILE A 96 -0.83 9.59 1.98
C ILE A 96 0.32 10.12 1.11
N GLY A 97 1.46 10.36 1.77
CA GLY A 97 2.73 10.36 1.08
C GLY A 97 2.79 8.97 0.49
N ASP A 98 2.75 8.91 -0.83
CA ASP A 98 2.99 7.70 -1.59
C ASP A 98 4.08 6.88 -0.85
N PRO A 99 3.83 5.63 -0.45
CA PRO A 99 4.78 4.85 0.34
C PRO A 99 6.13 4.76 -0.37
N VAL A 100 6.13 4.86 -1.70
CA VAL A 100 7.35 5.01 -2.50
C VAL A 100 7.98 6.38 -2.21
N SER A 101 7.28 7.50 -2.35
CA SER A 101 7.76 8.84 -2.00
C SER A 101 8.26 8.98 -0.55
N GLN A 102 7.59 8.37 0.44
CA GLN A 102 8.07 8.37 1.83
C GLN A 102 9.37 7.58 1.99
N THR A 103 9.44 6.41 1.34
CA THR A 103 10.66 5.58 1.32
C THR A 103 11.78 6.30 0.59
N LEU A 104 11.49 6.97 -0.53
CA LEU A 104 12.44 7.76 -1.31
C LEU A 104 12.96 8.95 -0.50
N CYS A 105 12.10 9.72 0.16
CA CYS A 105 12.55 10.82 1.04
C CYS A 105 13.45 10.31 2.17
N ARG A 106 13.10 9.17 2.77
CA ARG A 106 13.90 8.58 3.84
C ARG A 106 15.24 8.05 3.32
N MET A 107 15.23 7.40 2.16
CA MET A 107 16.44 6.94 1.49
C MET A 107 17.33 8.11 1.10
N ASP A 108 16.78 9.19 0.55
CA ASP A 108 17.51 10.37 0.13
C ASP A 108 18.14 11.09 1.34
N TYR A 109 17.40 11.19 2.45
CA TYR A 109 17.94 11.69 3.71
C TYR A 109 19.09 10.81 4.23
N GLN A 110 18.93 9.49 4.21
CA GLN A 110 19.99 8.55 4.62
C GLN A 110 21.22 8.67 3.71
N ILE A 111 21.03 8.77 2.39
CA ILE A 111 22.10 8.97 1.41
C ILE A 111 22.84 10.29 1.70
N SER A 112 22.12 11.39 1.96
CA SER A 112 22.70 12.68 2.30
C SER A 112 23.57 12.62 3.57
N CYS A 113 23.06 11.99 4.62
CA CYS A 113 23.81 11.79 5.86
C CYS A 113 25.05 10.92 5.66
N LEU A 114 24.91 9.79 4.94
CA LEU A 114 26.02 8.88 4.65
C LEU A 114 27.09 9.55 3.77
N GLN A 115 26.70 10.35 2.77
CA GLN A 115 27.64 11.11 1.96
C GLN A 115 28.42 12.14 2.77
N LYS A 116 27.76 12.84 3.71
CA LYS A 116 28.44 13.76 4.63
C LYS A 116 29.43 13.04 5.54
N GLN A 117 29.05 11.89 6.10
CA GLN A 117 29.94 11.07 6.92
C GLN A 117 31.11 10.51 6.12
N ALA A 118 30.87 10.01 4.90
CA ALA A 118 31.92 9.52 4.02
C ALA A 118 32.90 10.62 3.63
N LYS A 119 32.41 11.84 3.37
CA LYS A 119 33.26 13.00 3.09
C LYS A 119 34.10 13.41 4.30
N ALA A 120 33.51 13.44 5.50
CA ALA A 120 34.22 13.71 6.75
C ALA A 120 35.29 12.64 7.05
N LEU A 121 35.00 11.35 6.82
CA LEU A 121 35.96 10.25 6.99
C LEU A 121 37.05 10.25 5.91
N GLN A 122 36.76 10.69 4.69
CA GLN A 122 37.77 10.90 3.66
C GLN A 122 38.69 12.08 3.98
N GLU A 123 38.16 13.12 4.63
CA GLU A 123 38.96 14.27 5.08
C GLU A 123 39.85 13.90 6.28
N SER A 124 39.34 13.13 7.25
CA SER A 124 40.16 12.59 8.35
C SER A 124 41.20 11.58 7.84
N GLY A 125 40.83 10.71 6.91
CA GLY A 125 41.77 9.76 6.29
C GLY A 125 42.87 10.44 5.47
N LYS A 126 42.58 11.55 4.77
CA LYS A 126 43.59 12.36 4.08
C LYS A 126 44.53 13.07 5.06
N ALA A 127 44.04 13.53 6.21
CA ALA A 127 44.86 14.13 7.25
C ALA A 127 45.79 13.08 7.89
N ASP A 128 45.26 11.91 8.22
CA ASP A 128 46.02 10.78 8.78
C ASP A 128 47.08 10.26 7.79
N ASP A 129 46.75 10.17 6.49
CA ASP A 129 47.69 9.77 5.44
C ASP A 129 48.79 10.82 5.18
N ALA A 130 48.48 12.12 5.27
CA ALA A 130 49.47 13.19 5.17
C ALA A 130 50.45 13.16 6.35
N GLU A 131 49.94 12.91 7.56
CA GLU A 131 50.75 12.84 8.78
C GLU A 131 51.60 11.55 8.85
N ARG A 132 51.10 10.43 8.31
CA ARG A 132 51.89 9.18 8.12
C ARG A 132 53.01 9.35 7.09
N ARG A 133 52.77 10.10 6.01
CA ARG A 133 53.79 10.42 4.99
C ARG A 133 54.90 11.33 5.54
N SER A 134 54.56 12.31 6.38
CA SER A 134 55.55 13.15 7.06
C SER A 134 56.43 12.36 8.04
N ARG A 135 55.82 11.49 8.86
CA ARG A 135 56.53 10.61 9.82
C ARG A 135 57.44 9.56 9.16
N ASN A 136 57.15 9.13 7.93
CA ASN A 136 58.03 8.24 7.16
C ASN A 136 59.16 8.99 6.43
N CYS A 137 59.06 10.31 6.25
CA CYS A 137 60.10 11.12 5.62
C CYS A 137 61.22 11.52 6.59
N THR A 138 60.92 11.67 7.89
CA THR A 138 61.89 12.02 8.94
C THR A 138 62.66 10.82 9.53
N LYS A 139 62.34 9.59 9.11
CA LYS A 139 63.04 8.35 9.54
C LYS A 139 64.08 7.84 8.53
N LYS A 140 64.45 8.65 7.52
CA LYS A 140 65.51 8.36 6.55
C LYS A 140 66.74 9.20 6.83
#